data_AF-A0A9P0VTQ3-F1
#
_entry.id   AF-A0A9P0VTQ3-F1
#
_cell.length_a   1.000
_cell.length_b   1.000
_cell.length_c   1.000
_cell.angle_alpha   90.00
_cell.angle_beta   90.00
_cell.angle_gamma   90.00
#
_symmetry.space_group_name_H-M   'P 1'
#
loop_
_entity.id
_entity.type
_entity.pdbx_description
1 polymer ?
#
loop_
_entity_poly.entity_id
_entity_poly.type
_entity_poly.pdbx_seq_one_letter_code
_entity_poly.pdbx_strand_id
1 'polypeptide(L)'
;MENMMQGNKIRRVAATRMNERSSRSHTIFRIILESKDANQKDGPVHISYLNLMDLAGSERVSLTKAAGERLKEGANINKSFQY
;
A
#
# COMPACT_ATOMS: atom_id res chain seq x y z
N MET A 1 16.20 5.90 3.11
CA MET A 1 15.39 4.68 3.26
C MET A 1 14.74 4.51 4.63
N GLU A 2 15.12 5.30 5.64
CA GLU A 2 14.59 5.18 7.02
C GLU A 2 13.07 5.26 7.11
N ASN A 3 12.44 6.26 6.47
CA ASN A 3 10.98 6.41 6.43
C ASN A 3 10.27 5.18 5.84
N MET A 4 10.89 4.53 4.84
CA MET A 4 10.34 3.31 4.24
C MET A 4 10.42 2.14 5.22
N MET A 5 11.52 2.01 5.96
CA MET A 5 11.65 0.97 7.00
C MET A 5 10.66 1.20 8.15
N GLN A 6 10.47 2.45 8.57
CA GLN A 6 9.50 2.78 9.62
C GLN A 6 8.06 2.52 9.16
N GLY A 7 7.72 2.87 7.92
CA GLY A 7 6.43 2.55 7.31
C GLY A 7 6.15 1.04 7.26
N ASN A 8 7.16 0.24 6.90
CA ASN A 8 7.04 -1.23 6.91
C ASN A 8 6.82 -1.83 8.30
N LYS A 9 7.29 -1.19 9.38
CA LYS A 9 7.06 -1.66 10.76
C LYS A 9 5.60 -1.48 11.21
N ILE A 10 4.94 -0.40 10.76
CA ILE A 10 3.54 -0.11 11.13
C ILE A 10 2.52 -0.76 10.18
N ARG A 11 2.99 -1.31 9.05
CA ARG A 11 2.17 -2.03 8.08
C ARG A 11 1.48 -3.22 8.73
N ARG A 12 0.16 -3.34 8.53
CA ARG A 12 -0.62 -4.41 9.15
C ARG A 12 -0.48 -5.70 8.36
N VAL A 13 -0.06 -6.76 9.04
CA VAL A 13 0.07 -8.11 8.50
C VAL A 13 -0.67 -9.10 9.39
N ALA A 14 -1.13 -10.20 8.81
CA ALA A 14 -1.65 -11.32 9.56
C ALA A 14 -1.61 -12.62 8.76
N ALA A 15 -1.46 -13.73 9.48
CA ALA A 15 -1.63 -15.05 8.92
C ALA A 15 -3.10 -15.34 8.61
N THR A 16 -3.32 -16.05 7.52
CA THR A 16 -4.58 -16.69 7.14
C THR A 16 -4.29 -18.13 6.79
N ARG A 17 -5.33 -18.95 6.61
CA ARG A 17 -5.14 -20.30 6.11
C ARG A 17 -4.57 -20.34 4.68
N MET A 18 -4.73 -19.26 3.90
CA MET A 18 -4.22 -19.18 2.53
C MET A 18 -2.81 -18.58 2.46
N ASN A 19 -2.42 -17.75 3.42
CA ASN A 19 -1.12 -17.09 3.44
C ASN A 19 -0.64 -16.86 4.87
N GLU A 20 0.53 -17.40 5.22
CA GLU A 20 1.16 -17.21 6.54
C GLU A 20 1.50 -15.75 6.84
N ARG A 21 1.72 -14.95 5.78
CA ARG A 21 2.03 -13.52 5.88
C ARG A 21 1.24 -12.71 4.86
N SER A 22 -0.06 -12.59 5.07
CA SER A 22 -0.90 -11.69 4.27
C SER A 22 -0.74 -10.24 4.73
N SER A 23 -0.47 -9.34 3.79
CA SER A 23 -0.72 -7.91 3.99
C SER A 23 -2.21 -7.69 4.24
N ARG A 24 -2.54 -6.95 5.30
CA ARG A 24 -3.92 -6.62 5.70
C ARG A 24 -4.25 -5.14 5.58
N SER A 25 -3.31 -4.35 5.06
CA SER A 25 -3.47 -2.95 4.70
C SER A 25 -2.91 -2.73 3.29
N HIS A 26 -3.48 -1.76 2.58
CA HIS A 26 -2.85 -1.22 1.37
C HIS A 26 -1.85 -0.14 1.77
N THR A 27 -0.80 0.07 0.98
CA THR A 27 0.22 1.08 1.23
C THR A 27 0.51 1.82 -0.07
N ILE A 28 0.50 3.15 0.00
CA ILE A 28 0.86 4.03 -1.12
C ILE A 28 2.11 4.78 -0.70
N PHE A 29 3.20 4.56 -1.43
CA PHE A 29 4.42 5.32 -1.27
C PHE A 29 4.61 6.24 -2.47
N ARG A 30 4.47 7.55 -2.25
CA ARG A 30 4.58 8.56 -3.30
C ARG A 30 5.93 9.25 -3.25
N ILE A 31 6.64 9.20 -4.36
CA ILE A 31 7.85 10.00 -4.62
C ILE A 31 7.42 11.19 -5.46
N ILE A 32 7.69 12.39 -4.96
CA ILE A 32 7.53 13.64 -5.71
C ILE A 32 8.92 14.05 -6.16
N LEU A 33 9.13 14.10 -7.47
CA LEU A 33 10.37 14.56 -8.07
C LEU A 33 10.17 15.97 -8.58
N GLU A 34 10.89 16.91 -7.99
CA GLU A 34 10.97 18.29 -8.46
C GLU A 34 12.33 18.48 -9.13
N SER A 35 12.33 18.96 -10.36
CA SER A 35 13.55 19.27 -11.10
C SER A 35 13.46 20.66 -11.72
N LYS A 36 14.55 21.42 -11.59
CA LYS A 36 14.72 22.75 -12.16
C LYS A 36 16.05 22.80 -12.90
N ASP A 37 16.09 23.47 -14.05
CA ASP A 37 17.34 23.73 -14.75
C ASP A 37 18.21 24.69 -13.92
N ALA A 38 19.41 24.23 -13.55
CA ALA A 38 20.35 25.02 -12.76
C ALA A 38 20.84 26.29 -13.48
N ASN A 39 20.78 26.31 -14.82
CA ASN A 39 21.23 27.43 -15.63
C ASN A 39 20.13 28.50 -15.84
N GLN A 40 18.87 28.20 -15.51
CA GLN A 40 17.77 29.15 -15.59
C GLN A 40 17.28 29.55 -14.20
N LYS A 41 17.72 30.72 -13.72
CA LYS A 41 17.33 31.28 -12.42
C LYS A 41 15.81 31.35 -12.23
N ASP A 42 15.07 31.69 -13.28
CA ASP A 42 13.61 31.82 -13.28
C ASP A 42 12.92 30.83 -14.25
N GLY A 43 13.59 29.71 -14.54
CA GLY A 43 13.05 28.65 -15.38
C GLY A 43 11.93 27.84 -14.70
N PRO A 44 11.11 27.12 -15.48
CA PRO A 44 10.02 26.31 -14.95
C PRO A 44 10.52 25.18 -14.04
N VAL A 45 9.72 24.83 -13.03
CA VAL A 45 9.95 23.64 -12.20
C VAL A 45 9.10 22.51 -12.76
N HIS A 46 9.74 21.40 -13.12
CA HIS A 46 9.05 20.17 -13.49
C HIS A 46 8.77 19.37 -12.23
N ILE A 47 7.51 18.97 -12.06
CA ILE A 47 7.06 18.14 -10.93
C ILE A 47 6.53 16.84 -11.51
N SER A 48 7.11 15.72 -11.08
CA SER A 48 6.67 14.38 -11.45
C SER A 48 6.25 13.59 -10.20
N TYR A 49 5.23 12.77 -10.34
CA TYR A 49 4.71 11.94 -9.27
C TYR A 49 4.91 10.47 -9.62
N LEU A 50 5.68 9.75 -8.81
CA LEU A 50 5.80 8.29 -8.89
C LEU A 50 5.10 7.67 -7.67
N ASN A 51 4.00 6.96 -7.93
CA ASN A 51 3.25 6.26 -6.88
C ASN A 51 3.57 4.77 -6.92
N LEU A 52 4.19 4.26 -5.85
CA LEU A 52 4.42 2.84 -5.64
C LEU A 52 3.30 2.30 -4.74
N MET A 53 2.51 1.38 -5.29
CA MET A 53 1.32 0.82 -4.63
C MET A 53 1.60 -0.62 -4.21
N ASP A 54 1.45 -0.93 -2.92
CA ASP A 54 1.43 -2.30 -2.39
C ASP A 54 0.02 -2.58 -1.85
N LEU A 55 -0.66 -3.58 -2.41
CA LEU A 55 -2.06 -3.86 -2.12
C LEU A 55 -2.19 -5.08 -1.22
N ALA A 56 -3.21 -5.07 -0.35
CA ALA A 56 -3.53 -6.21 0.49
C ALA A 56 -3.95 -7.44 -0.33
N GLY A 57 -3.93 -8.63 0.27
CA GLY A 57 -4.36 -9.85 -0.41
C GLY A 57 -5.87 -9.86 -0.67
N SER A 58 -6.29 -10.01 -1.93
CA SER A 58 -7.69 -10.31 -2.28
C SER A 58 -7.94 -11.81 -2.07
N GLU A 59 -8.35 -12.18 -0.86
CA GLU A 59 -8.54 -13.57 -0.47
C GLU A 59 -10.01 -13.95 -0.44
N ARG A 60 -10.36 -15.11 -1.03
CA ARG A 60 -11.71 -15.66 -0.92
C ARG A 60 -12.00 -16.04 0.53
N VAL A 61 -12.93 -15.32 1.14
CA VAL A 61 -13.33 -15.49 2.55
C VAL A 61 -13.60 -16.95 2.91
N SER A 62 -14.32 -17.69 2.07
CA SER A 62 -14.69 -19.09 2.28
C SER A 62 -13.48 -20.02 2.46
N LEU A 63 -12.32 -19.67 1.91
CA LEU A 63 -11.10 -20.47 1.98
C LEU A 63 -10.22 -20.11 3.18
N THR A 64 -10.37 -18.90 3.71
CA THR A 64 -9.53 -18.40 4.82
C THR A 64 -9.95 -18.93 6.20
N LYS A 65 -11.21 -19.38 6.35
CA LYS A 65 -11.85 -19.70 7.64
C LYS A 65 -11.78 -18.55 8.66
N ALA A 66 -11.62 -17.30 8.21
CA ALA A 66 -11.61 -16.13 9.06
C ALA A 66 -12.99 -15.90 9.71
N ALA A 67 -13.01 -15.51 10.98
CA ALA A 67 -14.22 -15.22 11.74
C ALA A 67 -14.11 -13.87 12.47
N GLY A 68 -15.25 -13.34 12.95
CA GLY A 68 -15.32 -12.10 13.72
C GLY A 68 -14.68 -10.91 12.99
N GLU A 69 -13.80 -10.19 13.69
CA GLU A 69 -13.10 -9.02 13.13
C GLU A 69 -12.24 -9.35 11.90
N ARG A 70 -11.71 -10.57 11.81
CA ARG A 70 -10.88 -10.98 10.66
C ARG A 70 -11.71 -11.15 9.38
N LEU A 71 -12.96 -11.57 9.54
CA LEU A 71 -13.92 -11.67 8.44
C LEU A 71 -14.30 -10.27 7.93
N LYS A 72 -14.60 -9.34 8.84
CA LYS A 72 -14.90 -7.95 8.50
C LYS A 72 -13.73 -7.27 7.79
N GLU A 73 -12.51 -7.44 8.30
CA GLU A 73 -11.28 -6.93 7.69
C GLU A 73 -11.10 -7.46 6.26
N GLY A 74 -11.22 -8.78 6.07
CA GLY A 74 -11.09 -9.40 4.74
C GLY A 74 -12.17 -8.94 3.75
N ALA A 75 -13.41 -8.76 4.22
CA ALA A 75 -14.50 -8.24 3.38
C ALA A 75 -14.23 -6.80 2.91
N ASN A 76 -13.73 -5.94 3.80
CA ASN A 76 -13.37 -4.56 3.45
C ASN A 76 -12.19 -4.48 2.48
N ILE A 77 -11.17 -5.34 2.65
CA ILE A 77 -10.07 -5.48 1.69
C ILE A 77 -10.61 -5.91 0.33
N ASN A 78 -11.46 -6.92 0.26
CA ASN A 78 -12.00 -7.38 -1.03
C ASN A 78 -12.87 -6.31 -1.70
N LYS A 79 -13.60 -5.51 -0.90
CA LYS A 79 -14.43 -4.41 -1.40
C LYS A 79 -13.58 -3.32 -2.07
N SER A 80 -12.37 -3.04 -1.60
CA SER A 80 -11.50 -2.01 -2.19
C SER A 80 -11.00 -2.36 -3.60
N PHE A 81 -11.16 -3.61 -4.04
CA PHE A 81 -10.81 -4.08 -5.39
C PHE A 81 -11.99 -4.15 -6.37
N GLN A 82 -13.21 -3.92 -5.89
CA GLN A 82 -14.44 -4.13 -6.68
C GLN A 82 -15.00 -2.85 -7.30
N TYR A 83 -14.39 -1.71 -7.00
CA TYR A 83 -14.71 -0.39 -7.53
C TYR A 83 -13.44 0.26 -8.07
#